data_AF-A0AAD8MBA4-F1
#
_entry.id   AF-A0AAD8MBA4-F1
#
_cell.length_a   1.000
_cell.length_b   1.000
_cell.length_c   1.000
_cell.angle_alpha   90.00
_cell.angle_beta   90.00
_cell.angle_gamma   90.00
#
_symmetry.space_group_name_H-M   'P 1'
#
loop_
_entity.id
_entity.type
_entity.pdbx_description
1 polymer ?
#
loop_
_entity_poly.entity_id
_entity_poly.type
_entity_poly.pdbx_seq_one_letter_code
_entity_poly.pdbx_strand_id
1 'polypeptide(L)'
;MRLEEHAPPITLNGKSMNFRDRILRLGDGTEPTYALDDDIEPTWIPIPKKMQVEYSGDPVKAIVDEIYGTLQLNHGNIEYLLYTSCDSICKASVTSSADEVLYPTEYLNSLRFSGLPNHELKVKEGVTIMLLRNLNPKKGLCNGTRLIVTRCYKFLIEGLIITGNKMGEKAYIPRISMTLTDKALPFVLKRKQFHVAMYYAMTINKSQGQTVKNVGLFLPKTVFSHGQVYVVVSRVTSPLGLKILCVDEAVQCAGYTKNVVYREIFNDLA
;
A
#
# COMPACT_ATOMS: atom_id res chain seq x y z
N MET A 1 12.54 16.45 -5.00
CA MET A 1 11.11 16.51 -4.60
C MET A 1 10.27 16.81 -5.83
N ARG A 2 9.22 16.03 -6.11
CA ARG A 2 8.41 16.16 -7.34
C ARG A 2 7.06 16.82 -7.02
N LEU A 3 7.09 18.10 -6.68
CA LEU A 3 5.85 18.88 -6.54
C LEU A 3 5.40 19.38 -7.91
N GLU A 4 4.08 19.58 -8.05
CA GLU A 4 3.52 20.36 -9.14
C GLU A 4 4.05 21.80 -9.10
N GLU A 5 4.28 22.38 -10.28
CA GLU A 5 4.86 23.72 -10.45
C GLU A 5 4.03 24.82 -9.76
N HIS A 6 2.72 24.59 -9.61
CA HIS A 6 1.77 25.48 -8.96
C HIS A 6 0.95 24.77 -7.88
N ALA A 7 1.62 24.01 -7.00
CA ALA A 7 0.96 23.41 -5.85
C ALA A 7 0.29 24.50 -4.98
N PRO A 8 -1.01 24.38 -4.65
CA PRO A 8 -1.71 25.40 -3.88
C PRO A 8 -1.09 25.58 -2.49
N PRO A 9 -1.16 26.78 -1.89
CA PRO A 9 -0.69 26.99 -0.54
C PRO A 9 -1.56 26.22 0.46
N ILE A 10 -0.99 25.91 1.61
CA ILE A 10 -1.71 25.33 2.74
C ILE A 10 -2.00 26.43 3.77
N THR A 11 -3.03 26.23 4.58
CA THR A 11 -3.38 27.15 5.67
C THR A 11 -3.21 26.43 6.99
N LEU A 12 -2.42 27.02 7.89
CA LEU A 12 -2.24 26.57 9.26
C LEU A 12 -2.46 27.76 10.20
N ASN A 13 -3.35 27.60 11.19
CA ASN A 13 -3.68 28.63 12.18
C ASN A 13 -3.99 30.00 11.55
N GLY A 14 -4.72 30.01 10.43
CA GLY A 14 -5.09 31.23 9.69
C GLY A 14 -3.99 31.82 8.81
N LYS A 15 -2.76 31.28 8.83
CA LYS A 15 -1.65 31.74 7.98
C LYS A 15 -1.51 30.87 6.74
N SER A 16 -1.41 31.52 5.59
CA SER A 16 -1.08 30.87 4.31
C SER A 16 0.42 30.60 4.25
N MET A 17 0.81 29.42 3.80
CA MET A 17 2.22 29.03 3.67
C MET A 17 2.42 28.12 2.45
N ASN A 18 3.62 28.16 1.89
CA ASN A 18 3.97 27.30 0.78
C ASN A 18 4.11 25.85 1.25
N PHE A 19 3.51 24.92 0.52
CA PHE A 19 3.58 23.50 0.83
C PHE A 19 5.01 22.94 0.72
N ARG A 20 5.80 23.45 -0.24
CA ARG A 20 7.19 23.07 -0.44
C ARG A 20 8.04 23.38 0.78
N ASP A 21 7.94 24.61 1.28
CA ASP A 21 8.74 25.09 2.40
C ASP A 21 8.40 24.32 3.68
N ARG A 22 7.13 23.91 3.84
CA ARG A 22 6.74 23.03 4.94
C ARG A 22 7.36 21.64 4.82
N ILE A 23 7.38 21.03 3.64
CA ILE A 23 8.02 19.72 3.47
C ILE A 23 9.51 19.79 3.80
N LEU A 24 10.20 20.85 3.38
CA LEU A 24 11.61 21.06 3.73
C LEU A 24 11.79 21.17 5.25
N ARG A 25 11.00 22.03 5.92
CA ARG A 25 11.07 22.18 7.38
C ARG A 25 10.72 20.90 8.15
N LEU A 26 9.83 20.06 7.63
CA LEU A 26 9.56 18.74 8.19
C LEU A 26 10.76 17.81 8.08
N GLY A 27 11.48 17.84 6.95
CA GLY A 27 12.67 17.03 6.72
C GLY A 27 13.87 17.48 7.55
N ASP A 28 14.05 18.80 7.67
CA ASP A 28 15.16 19.41 8.41
C ASP A 28 14.90 19.50 9.92
N GLY A 29 13.70 19.13 10.37
CA GLY A 29 13.33 19.20 11.79
C GLY A 29 13.14 20.61 12.35
N THR A 30 12.89 21.59 11.47
CA THR A 30 12.72 23.00 11.80
C THR A 30 11.24 23.45 11.78
N GLU A 31 10.32 22.54 11.44
CA GLU A 31 8.88 22.82 11.54
C GLU A 31 8.50 23.07 13.02
N PRO A 32 7.75 24.14 13.32
CA PRO A 32 7.34 24.44 14.69
C PRO A 32 6.57 23.28 15.32
N THR A 33 7.06 22.80 16.45
CA THR A 33 6.43 21.74 17.24
C THR A 33 5.82 22.28 18.53
N TYR A 34 4.86 21.52 19.06
CA TYR A 34 4.11 21.84 20.28
C TYR A 34 4.19 20.65 21.23
N ALA A 35 4.16 20.93 22.53
CA ALA A 35 3.82 19.92 23.53
C ALA A 35 2.31 19.84 23.64
N LEU A 36 1.75 18.63 23.57
CA LEU A 36 0.35 18.35 23.87
C LEU A 36 0.33 17.41 25.07
N ASP A 37 -0.65 17.59 25.96
CA ASP A 37 -0.79 16.85 27.22
C ASP A 37 0.45 16.95 28.13
N ASP A 38 0.78 15.86 28.84
CA ASP A 38 1.95 15.72 29.73
C ASP A 38 3.24 15.32 28.97
N ASP A 39 3.27 15.43 27.63
CA ASP A 39 4.49 15.13 26.87
C ASP A 39 5.61 16.12 27.25
N ILE A 40 6.72 15.57 27.74
CA ILE A 40 7.91 16.32 28.16
C ILE A 40 8.57 17.04 26.97
N GLU A 41 8.42 16.48 25.75
CA GLU A 41 9.06 17.00 24.55
C GLU A 41 8.04 17.53 23.53
N PRO A 42 8.26 18.74 22.97
CA PRO A 42 7.41 19.29 21.95
C PRO A 42 7.67 18.58 20.62
N THR A 43 6.90 17.53 20.35
CA THR A 43 7.03 16.72 19.12
C THR A 43 5.81 16.84 18.21
N TRP A 44 4.75 17.54 18.60
CA TRP A 44 3.50 17.59 17.84
C TRP A 44 3.50 18.68 16.79
N ILE A 45 3.00 18.38 15.60
CA ILE A 45 2.79 19.34 14.51
C ILE A 45 1.31 19.40 14.11
N PRO A 46 0.78 20.58 13.73
CA PRO A 46 -0.60 20.71 13.32
C PRO A 46 -0.81 20.18 11.89
N ILE A 47 -1.93 19.53 11.63
CA ILE A 47 -2.36 19.06 10.32
C ILE A 47 -3.27 20.14 9.71
N PRO A 48 -3.05 20.58 8.45
CA PRO A 48 -3.94 21.52 7.79
C PRO A 48 -5.35 20.94 7.66
N LYS A 49 -6.38 21.72 8.00
CA LYS A 49 -7.79 21.25 7.98
C LYS A 49 -8.18 20.54 6.68
N LYS A 50 -7.74 21.04 5.52
CA LYS A 50 -8.05 20.43 4.21
C LYS A 50 -7.47 19.02 4.00
N MET A 51 -6.43 18.65 4.75
CA MET A 51 -5.80 17.33 4.73
C MET A 51 -6.38 16.40 5.79
N GLN A 52 -7.17 16.89 6.75
CA GLN A 52 -7.72 16.05 7.81
C GLN A 52 -8.92 15.27 7.25
N VAL A 53 -9.06 14.02 7.70
CA VAL A 53 -10.26 13.21 7.46
C VAL A 53 -11.02 13.09 8.77
N GLU A 54 -12.21 13.68 8.80
CA GLU A 54 -13.15 13.51 9.89
C GLU A 54 -13.90 12.19 9.71
N TYR A 55 -14.19 11.50 10.80
CA TYR A 55 -14.90 10.23 10.74
C TYR A 55 -15.84 10.06 11.94
N SER A 56 -16.92 9.31 11.70
CA SER A 56 -17.77 8.75 12.74
C SER A 56 -17.94 7.25 12.45
N GLY A 57 -17.77 6.41 13.48
CA GLY A 57 -17.78 4.95 13.30
C GLY A 57 -16.43 4.39 12.83
N ASP A 58 -16.42 3.59 11.76
CA ASP A 58 -15.23 2.86 11.30
C ASP A 58 -14.19 3.81 10.62
N PRO A 59 -13.02 4.02 11.24
CA PRO A 59 -11.99 4.90 10.70
C PRO A 59 -11.34 4.35 9.42
N VAL A 60 -11.30 3.03 9.23
CA VAL A 60 -10.77 2.42 8.00
C VAL A 60 -11.73 2.70 6.86
N LYS A 61 -13.04 2.57 7.08
CA LYS A 61 -14.05 2.92 6.09
C LYS A 61 -13.95 4.40 5.71
N ALA A 62 -13.77 5.29 6.68
CA ALA A 62 -13.67 6.74 6.41
C ALA A 62 -12.47 7.14 5.56
N ILE A 63 -11.26 6.66 5.86
CA ILE A 63 -10.07 6.95 5.03
C ILE A 63 -10.23 6.34 3.63
N VAL A 64 -10.83 5.15 3.53
CA VAL A 64 -11.09 4.49 2.24
C VAL A 64 -12.08 5.29 1.41
N ASP A 65 -13.16 5.78 2.00
CA ASP A 65 -14.18 6.60 1.31
C ASP A 65 -13.63 7.97 0.90
N GLU A 66 -12.74 8.57 1.70
CA GLU A 66 -12.10 9.83 1.32
C GLU A 66 -11.14 9.67 0.12
N ILE A 67 -10.31 8.61 0.13
CA ILE A 67 -9.30 8.39 -0.91
C ILE A 67 -9.91 7.76 -2.17
N TYR A 68 -10.89 6.88 -1.96
CA TYR A 68 -11.54 6.11 -2.98
C TYR A 68 -13.06 6.32 -2.86
N GLY A 69 -13.55 7.56 -2.98
CA GLY A 69 -14.99 7.86 -2.85
C GLY A 69 -15.90 7.12 -3.83
N THR A 70 -15.36 6.58 -4.91
CA THR A 70 -16.08 5.69 -5.83
C THR A 70 -15.89 4.21 -5.51
N LEU A 71 -15.09 3.82 -4.52
CA LEU A 71 -14.87 2.42 -4.15
C LEU A 71 -16.17 1.78 -3.72
N GLN A 72 -17.08 2.45 -3.03
CA GLN A 72 -18.36 1.86 -2.65
C GLN A 72 -19.28 1.59 -3.85
N LEU A 73 -19.40 2.58 -4.74
CA LEU A 73 -20.09 2.44 -6.01
C LEU A 73 -19.44 1.36 -6.90
N ASN A 74 -18.12 1.25 -6.87
CA ASN A 74 -17.36 0.34 -7.72
C ASN A 74 -17.09 -1.04 -7.07
N HIS A 75 -17.22 -1.20 -5.75
CA HIS A 75 -17.05 -2.49 -5.05
C HIS A 75 -18.36 -3.28 -5.05
N GLY A 76 -19.51 -2.58 -5.13
CA GLY A 76 -20.84 -3.17 -5.22
C GLY A 76 -21.22 -3.58 -6.64
N ASN A 77 -20.38 -3.25 -7.63
CA ASN A 77 -20.53 -3.77 -8.98
C ASN A 77 -20.25 -5.28 -8.97
N ILE A 78 -21.29 -6.06 -9.21
CA ILE A 78 -21.29 -7.53 -9.22
C ILE A 78 -20.34 -8.08 -10.30
N GLU A 79 -19.97 -7.30 -11.32
CA GLU A 79 -18.98 -7.68 -12.34
C GLU A 79 -17.54 -7.56 -11.82
N TYR A 80 -17.18 -8.38 -10.83
CA TYR A 80 -15.79 -8.63 -10.49
C TYR A 80 -15.30 -9.89 -11.23
N LEU A 81 -14.06 -9.86 -11.71
CA LEU A 81 -13.45 -11.06 -12.29
C LEU A 81 -12.82 -11.91 -11.18
N LEU A 82 -13.48 -13.02 -10.86
CA LEU A 82 -12.93 -14.07 -10.03
C LEU A 82 -11.96 -14.91 -10.83
N TYR A 83 -10.70 -14.89 -10.43
CA TYR A 83 -9.73 -15.86 -10.88
C TYR A 83 -9.52 -16.91 -9.80
N THR A 84 -10.01 -18.11 -10.03
CA THR A 84 -9.67 -19.28 -9.23
C THR A 84 -8.36 -19.90 -9.71
N SER A 85 -7.55 -20.38 -8.77
CA SER A 85 -6.34 -21.13 -9.08
C SER A 85 -6.70 -22.55 -9.55
N CYS A 86 -5.75 -23.20 -10.21
CA CYS A 86 -5.82 -24.63 -10.45
C CYS A 86 -4.83 -25.31 -9.50
N ASP A 87 -5.35 -26.03 -8.51
CA ASP A 87 -4.57 -26.70 -7.49
C ASP A 87 -4.54 -28.21 -7.76
N SER A 88 -3.39 -28.82 -7.53
CA SER A 88 -3.16 -30.25 -7.76
C SER A 88 -2.01 -30.74 -6.90
N ILE A 89 -1.96 -32.03 -6.64
CA ILE A 89 -0.81 -32.65 -5.99
C ILE A 89 0.18 -33.07 -7.09
N CYS A 90 1.48 -32.85 -6.85
CA CYS A 90 2.52 -33.36 -7.74
C CYS A 90 2.57 -34.89 -7.67
N LYS A 91 2.28 -35.58 -8.77
CA LYS A 91 2.26 -37.05 -8.87
C LYS A 91 3.53 -37.76 -8.37
N ALA A 92 4.68 -37.11 -8.48
CA ALA A 92 5.96 -37.65 -8.00
C ALA A 92 6.10 -37.65 -6.46
N SER A 93 5.25 -36.92 -5.75
CA SER A 93 5.24 -36.86 -4.27
C SER A 93 4.26 -37.85 -3.63
N VAL A 94 3.63 -38.69 -4.44
CA VAL A 94 2.53 -39.55 -4.03
C VAL A 94 2.94 -41.01 -4.26
N THR A 95 2.82 -41.85 -3.24
CA THR A 95 3.23 -43.27 -3.30
C THR A 95 2.11 -44.18 -3.80
N SER A 96 0.84 -43.74 -3.78
CA SER A 96 -0.30 -44.52 -4.28
C SER A 96 -1.42 -43.64 -4.89
N SER A 97 -2.25 -44.20 -5.77
CA SER A 97 -3.43 -43.52 -6.33
C SER A 97 -4.54 -43.27 -5.29
N ALA A 98 -4.43 -43.84 -4.08
CA ALA A 98 -5.38 -43.63 -2.98
C ALA A 98 -5.23 -42.25 -2.31
N ASP A 99 -4.07 -41.60 -2.46
CA ASP A 99 -3.81 -40.28 -1.88
C ASP A 99 -4.54 -39.14 -2.60
N GLU A 100 -4.91 -39.31 -3.88
CA GLU A 100 -5.79 -38.36 -4.59
C GLU A 100 -7.21 -38.33 -4.02
N VAL A 101 -7.65 -39.41 -3.36
CA VAL A 101 -8.94 -39.50 -2.66
C VAL A 101 -8.86 -38.91 -1.24
N LEU A 102 -7.68 -38.95 -0.61
CA LEU A 102 -7.45 -38.45 0.74
C LEU A 102 -7.47 -36.92 0.84
N TYR A 103 -7.14 -36.21 -0.24
CA TYR A 103 -7.05 -34.75 -0.24
C TYR A 103 -7.97 -34.14 -1.31
N PRO A 104 -9.22 -33.80 -0.96
CA PRO A 104 -10.17 -33.19 -1.90
C PRO A 104 -9.67 -31.82 -2.41
N THR A 105 -10.12 -31.42 -3.59
CA THR A 105 -9.66 -30.17 -4.24
C THR A 105 -10.04 -28.94 -3.40
N GLU A 106 -11.18 -28.99 -2.71
CA GLU A 106 -11.65 -27.97 -1.77
C GLU A 106 -10.66 -27.76 -0.62
N TYR A 107 -10.06 -28.85 -0.11
CA TYR A 107 -9.01 -28.76 0.90
C TYR A 107 -7.77 -28.06 0.32
N LEU A 108 -7.31 -28.46 -0.87
CA LEU A 108 -6.17 -27.84 -1.54
C LEU A 108 -6.38 -26.34 -1.79
N ASN A 109 -7.59 -25.96 -2.24
CA ASN A 109 -8.00 -24.58 -2.49
C ASN A 109 -8.03 -23.73 -1.20
N SER A 110 -8.27 -24.35 -0.05
CA SER A 110 -8.31 -23.65 1.24
C SER A 110 -6.91 -23.30 1.77
N LEU A 111 -5.86 -24.02 1.34
CA LEU A 111 -4.50 -23.81 1.83
C LEU A 111 -3.94 -22.42 1.47
N ARG A 112 -3.28 -21.79 2.45
CA ARG A 112 -2.67 -20.46 2.38
C ARG A 112 -1.20 -20.56 2.81
N PHE A 113 -0.30 -20.03 1.99
CA PHE A 113 1.13 -20.04 2.26
C PHE A 113 1.75 -18.69 1.98
N SER A 114 2.75 -18.32 2.77
CA SER A 114 3.56 -17.12 2.49
C SER A 114 4.29 -17.30 1.16
N GLY A 115 4.18 -16.31 0.27
CA GLY A 115 4.84 -16.33 -1.05
C GLY A 115 4.12 -17.12 -2.14
N LEU A 116 2.99 -17.78 -1.85
CA LEU A 116 2.12 -18.40 -2.85
C LEU A 116 0.82 -17.61 -3.00
N PRO A 117 0.34 -17.32 -4.22
CA PRO A 117 -0.95 -16.68 -4.41
C PRO A 117 -2.10 -17.50 -3.80
N ASN A 118 -3.12 -16.80 -3.30
CA ASN A 118 -4.35 -17.42 -2.81
C ASN A 118 -5.12 -18.11 -3.93
N HIS A 119 -5.96 -19.09 -3.58
CA HIS A 119 -6.83 -19.75 -4.55
C HIS A 119 -7.74 -18.74 -5.25
N GLU A 120 -8.40 -17.89 -4.48
CA GLU A 120 -9.22 -16.81 -5.02
C GLU A 120 -8.42 -15.52 -5.17
N LEU A 121 -8.44 -14.97 -6.37
CA LEU A 121 -7.95 -13.65 -6.67
C LEU A 121 -9.09 -12.82 -7.26
N LYS A 122 -9.44 -11.74 -6.56
CA LYS A 122 -10.49 -10.79 -6.97
C LYS A 122 -9.84 -9.53 -7.52
N VAL A 123 -9.93 -9.33 -8.83
CA VAL A 123 -9.29 -8.21 -9.55
C VAL A 123 -10.28 -7.63 -10.56
N LYS A 124 -10.17 -6.33 -10.83
CA LYS A 124 -10.93 -5.62 -11.87
C LYS A 124 -10.08 -4.54 -12.51
N GLU A 125 -10.55 -3.96 -13.60
CA GLU A 125 -9.88 -2.82 -14.24
C GLU A 125 -9.82 -1.59 -13.31
N GLY A 126 -8.70 -0.86 -13.39
CA GLY A 126 -8.42 0.33 -12.60
C GLY A 126 -7.80 0.07 -11.22
N VAL A 127 -7.76 -1.17 -10.73
CA VAL A 127 -7.15 -1.46 -9.42
C VAL A 127 -5.63 -1.57 -9.51
N THR A 128 -4.95 -1.24 -8.41
CA THR A 128 -3.51 -1.43 -8.29
C THR A 128 -3.21 -2.83 -7.77
N ILE A 129 -2.33 -3.53 -8.47
CA ILE A 129 -1.80 -4.84 -8.10
C ILE A 129 -0.28 -4.77 -7.97
N MET A 130 0.31 -5.67 -7.19
CA MET A 130 1.75 -5.82 -7.01
C MET A 130 2.17 -7.23 -7.40
N LEU A 131 3.27 -7.36 -8.13
CA LEU A 131 3.90 -8.65 -8.40
C LEU A 131 4.53 -9.21 -7.14
N LEU A 132 4.24 -10.48 -6.86
CA LEU A 132 4.78 -11.21 -5.70
C LEU A 132 6.12 -11.90 -5.99
N ARG A 133 6.59 -11.86 -7.24
CA ARG A 133 7.84 -12.49 -7.67
C ARG A 133 8.42 -11.85 -8.92
N ASN A 134 9.68 -12.15 -9.19
CA ASN A 134 10.33 -11.81 -10.44
C ASN A 134 9.73 -12.64 -11.59
N LEU A 135 9.26 -11.95 -12.63
CA LEU A 135 8.78 -12.54 -13.88
C LEU A 135 9.75 -12.27 -15.02
N ASN A 136 10.11 -11.00 -15.19
CA ASN A 136 11.05 -10.56 -16.22
C ASN A 136 11.74 -9.26 -15.78
N PRO A 137 12.90 -9.37 -15.10
CA PRO A 137 13.64 -8.21 -14.62
C PRO A 137 14.04 -7.23 -15.72
N LYS A 138 14.37 -7.73 -16.93
CA LYS A 138 14.74 -6.87 -18.07
C LYS A 138 13.59 -5.96 -18.51
N LYS A 139 12.34 -6.41 -18.34
CA LYS A 139 11.13 -5.61 -18.60
C LYS A 139 10.60 -4.89 -17.35
N GLY A 140 11.36 -4.84 -16.26
CA GLY A 140 10.94 -4.20 -15.01
C GLY A 140 9.87 -4.97 -14.23
N LEU A 141 9.60 -6.23 -14.58
CA LEU A 141 8.63 -7.10 -13.90
C LEU A 141 9.32 -7.90 -12.81
N CYS A 142 9.68 -7.20 -11.74
CA CYS A 142 10.30 -7.74 -10.54
C CYS A 142 9.28 -7.90 -9.40
N ASN A 143 9.66 -8.61 -8.35
CA ASN A 143 8.92 -8.62 -7.10
C ASN A 143 8.78 -7.17 -6.58
N GLY A 144 7.58 -6.80 -6.18
CA GLY A 144 7.26 -5.44 -5.73
C GLY A 144 6.90 -4.47 -6.85
N THR A 145 7.07 -4.82 -8.13
CA THR A 145 6.59 -3.98 -9.23
C THR A 145 5.07 -3.88 -9.17
N ARG A 146 4.56 -2.64 -9.20
CA ARG A 146 3.14 -2.34 -9.13
C ARG A 146 2.61 -1.94 -10.49
N LEU A 147 1.38 -2.35 -10.75
CA LEU A 147 0.67 -2.09 -11.98
C LEU A 147 -0.75 -1.62 -11.69
N ILE A 148 -1.24 -0.67 -12.48
CA ILE A 148 -2.69 -0.42 -12.57
C ILE A 148 -3.23 -1.39 -13.62
N VAL A 149 -4.21 -2.20 -13.24
CA VAL A 149 -4.86 -3.12 -14.17
C VAL A 149 -5.61 -2.32 -15.22
N THR A 150 -5.28 -2.51 -16.49
CA THR A 150 -5.97 -1.86 -17.61
C THR A 150 -7.01 -2.77 -18.23
N ARG A 151 -6.72 -4.08 -18.32
CA ARG A 151 -7.65 -5.09 -18.84
C ARG A 151 -7.48 -6.43 -18.17
N CYS A 152 -8.59 -7.15 -18.01
CA CYS A 152 -8.62 -8.49 -17.44
C CYS A 152 -9.10 -9.52 -18.47
N TYR A 153 -8.25 -10.48 -18.83
CA TYR A 153 -8.59 -11.60 -19.71
C TYR A 153 -8.62 -12.91 -18.92
N LYS A 154 -9.21 -13.98 -19.47
CA LYS A 154 -9.33 -15.29 -18.80
C LYS A 154 -7.99 -15.84 -18.26
N PHE A 155 -6.89 -15.65 -19.01
CA PHE A 155 -5.57 -16.21 -18.69
C PHE A 155 -4.45 -15.18 -18.62
N LEU A 156 -4.77 -13.89 -18.73
CA LEU A 156 -3.83 -12.79 -18.84
C LEU A 156 -4.39 -11.54 -18.15
N ILE A 157 -3.56 -10.83 -17.39
CA ILE A 157 -3.89 -9.50 -16.89
C ILE A 157 -3.01 -8.49 -17.63
N GLU A 158 -3.61 -7.48 -18.25
CA GLU A 158 -2.89 -6.32 -18.78
C GLU A 158 -2.83 -5.24 -17.70
N GLY A 159 -1.65 -4.63 -17.52
CA GLY A 159 -1.50 -3.52 -16.60
C GLY A 159 -0.44 -2.52 -17.04
N LEU A 160 -0.60 -1.29 -16.57
CA LEU A 160 0.36 -0.20 -16.74
C LEU A 160 1.32 -0.17 -15.55
N ILE A 161 2.63 -0.25 -15.79
CA ILE A 161 3.63 -0.20 -14.72
C ILE A 161 3.65 1.20 -14.10
N ILE A 162 3.52 1.27 -12.78
CA ILE A 162 3.52 2.54 -12.03
C ILE A 162 4.73 2.71 -11.09
N THR A 163 5.67 1.76 -11.11
CA THR A 163 6.87 1.78 -10.26
C THR A 163 8.11 1.29 -11.01
N GLY A 164 9.27 1.85 -10.68
CA GLY A 164 10.56 1.43 -11.21
C GLY A 164 10.90 2.06 -12.57
N ASN A 165 11.96 1.55 -13.18
CA ASN A 165 12.59 2.15 -14.38
C ASN A 165 11.76 2.02 -15.66
N LYS A 166 10.67 1.26 -15.59
CA LYS A 166 9.76 0.94 -16.71
C LYS A 166 8.37 1.55 -16.50
N MET A 167 8.28 2.58 -15.66
CA MET A 167 7.05 3.32 -15.38
C MET A 167 6.43 3.84 -16.68
N GLY A 168 5.11 3.67 -16.83
CA GLY A 168 4.36 4.05 -18.01
C GLY A 168 4.34 3.00 -19.14
N GLU A 169 5.14 1.93 -19.05
CA GLU A 169 5.08 0.83 -20.02
C GLU A 169 3.93 -0.13 -19.70
N LYS A 170 3.33 -0.71 -20.74
CA LYS A 170 2.34 -1.79 -20.61
C LYS A 170 3.04 -3.13 -20.34
N ALA A 171 2.42 -3.95 -19.49
CA ALA A 171 2.86 -5.28 -19.17
C ALA A 171 1.71 -6.28 -19.14
N TYR A 172 2.05 -7.54 -19.37
CA TYR A 172 1.10 -8.65 -19.40
C TYR A 172 1.52 -9.70 -18.38
N ILE A 173 0.61 -10.04 -17.46
CA ILE A 173 0.85 -10.95 -16.36
C ILE A 173 0.11 -12.26 -16.65
N PRO A 174 0.82 -13.36 -16.96
CA PRO A 174 0.21 -14.66 -17.19
C PRO A 174 -0.02 -15.43 -15.87
N ARG A 175 -0.87 -16.46 -15.92
CA ARG A 175 -0.93 -17.47 -14.84
C ARG A 175 0.32 -18.36 -14.90
N ILE A 176 0.95 -18.56 -13.75
CA ILE A 176 2.15 -19.39 -13.62
C ILE A 176 1.86 -20.52 -12.64
N SER A 177 2.39 -21.70 -12.95
CA SER A 177 2.34 -22.85 -12.03
C SER A 177 3.52 -22.80 -11.08
N MET A 178 3.25 -22.92 -9.78
CA MET A 178 4.24 -23.07 -8.74
C MET A 178 4.06 -24.38 -8.01
N THR A 179 5.17 -24.87 -7.48
CA THR A 179 5.23 -26.06 -6.66
C THR A 179 5.73 -25.64 -5.28
N LEU A 180 5.04 -26.07 -4.23
CA LEU A 180 5.41 -25.81 -2.85
C LEU A 180 5.64 -27.14 -2.12
N THR A 181 6.81 -27.24 -1.50
CA THR A 181 7.15 -28.33 -0.58
C THR A 181 7.19 -27.74 0.81
N ASP A 182 6.23 -28.12 1.65
CA ASP A 182 6.18 -27.76 3.07
C ASP A 182 6.40 -29.00 3.91
N LYS A 183 7.21 -28.92 4.97
CA LYS A 183 7.49 -30.05 5.86
C LYS A 183 6.26 -30.51 6.63
N ALA A 184 5.27 -29.63 6.80
CA ALA A 184 4.00 -29.95 7.46
C ALA A 184 3.01 -30.66 6.51
N LEU A 185 3.25 -30.65 5.20
CA LEU A 185 2.40 -31.33 4.24
C LEU A 185 2.99 -32.68 3.83
N PRO A 186 2.18 -33.75 3.79
CA PRO A 186 2.61 -35.06 3.31
C PRO A 186 2.73 -35.14 1.78
N PHE A 187 2.49 -34.04 1.08
CA PHE A 187 2.50 -33.96 -0.37
C PHE A 187 3.07 -32.63 -0.86
N VAL A 188 3.41 -32.59 -2.14
CA VAL A 188 3.89 -31.37 -2.80
C VAL A 188 2.73 -30.71 -3.54
N LEU A 189 2.31 -29.53 -3.09
CA LEU A 189 1.22 -28.76 -3.69
C LEU A 189 1.70 -28.08 -4.97
N LYS A 190 0.92 -28.18 -6.04
CA LYS A 190 1.10 -27.42 -7.28
C LYS A 190 -0.10 -26.50 -7.50
N ARG A 191 0.15 -25.19 -7.53
CA ARG A 191 -0.86 -24.14 -7.74
C ARG A 191 -0.56 -23.31 -8.98
N LYS A 192 -1.52 -23.21 -9.90
CA LYS A 192 -1.45 -22.33 -11.08
C LYS A 192 -2.33 -21.09 -10.89
N GLN A 193 -1.70 -19.92 -10.78
CA GLN A 193 -2.39 -18.64 -10.51
C GLN A 193 -1.58 -17.43 -11.02
N PHE A 194 -2.22 -16.27 -11.12
CA PHE A 194 -1.51 -14.99 -11.29
C PHE A 194 -0.71 -14.65 -10.03
N HIS A 195 0.55 -14.24 -10.22
CA HIS A 195 1.46 -13.94 -9.09
C HIS A 195 1.37 -12.49 -8.65
N VAL A 196 0.16 -12.09 -8.30
CA VAL A 196 -0.16 -10.71 -7.94
C VAL A 196 -1.00 -10.68 -6.67
N ALA A 197 -0.85 -9.61 -5.91
CA ALA A 197 -1.74 -9.27 -4.82
C ALA A 197 -2.33 -7.87 -5.05
N MET A 198 -3.54 -7.66 -4.53
CA MET A 198 -4.14 -6.33 -4.46
C MET A 198 -3.28 -5.43 -3.60
N TYR A 199 -3.05 -4.20 -4.06
CA TYR A 199 -2.15 -3.27 -3.42
C TYR A 199 -2.82 -1.92 -3.17
N TYR A 200 -3.65 -1.89 -2.12
CA TYR A 200 -4.38 -0.69 -1.69
C TYR A 200 -3.60 0.13 -0.66
N ALA A 201 -2.93 -0.54 0.27
CA ALA A 201 -2.22 0.09 1.37
C ALA A 201 -0.75 -0.31 1.39
N MET A 202 0.08 0.56 1.94
CA MET A 202 1.49 0.29 2.16
C MET A 202 1.97 0.96 3.43
N THR A 203 3.02 0.41 4.03
CA THR A 203 3.67 1.07 5.17
C THR A 203 4.42 2.31 4.71
N ILE A 204 4.59 3.28 5.62
CA ILE A 204 5.34 4.52 5.39
C ILE A 204 6.72 4.21 4.79
N ASN A 205 7.44 3.25 5.37
CA ASN A 205 8.79 2.89 4.91
C ASN A 205 8.79 2.36 3.47
N LYS A 206 7.76 1.59 3.07
CA LYS A 206 7.62 1.09 1.70
C LYS A 206 7.19 2.16 0.70
N SER A 207 6.72 3.32 1.17
CA SER A 207 6.40 4.47 0.30
C SER A 207 7.65 5.26 -0.12
N GLN A 208 8.78 5.08 0.56
CA GLN A 208 10.02 5.83 0.27
C GLN A 208 10.45 5.65 -1.18
N GLY A 209 10.81 6.76 -1.84
CA GLY A 209 11.23 6.78 -3.25
C GLY A 209 10.09 6.72 -4.27
N GLN A 210 8.82 6.63 -3.84
CA GLN A 210 7.67 6.71 -4.74
C GLN A 210 7.10 8.13 -4.84
N THR A 211 6.35 8.36 -5.91
CA THR A 211 5.55 9.56 -6.09
C THR A 211 4.13 9.11 -6.40
N VAL A 212 3.16 9.63 -5.65
CA VAL A 212 1.75 9.29 -5.76
C VAL A 212 0.94 10.57 -5.89
N LYS A 213 -0.12 10.55 -6.71
CA LYS A 213 -1.00 11.71 -6.88
C LYS A 213 -1.89 11.91 -5.65
N ASN A 214 -2.55 10.83 -5.22
CA ASN A 214 -3.45 10.80 -4.08
C ASN A 214 -3.03 9.70 -3.10
N VAL A 215 -2.99 9.99 -1.80
CA VAL A 215 -2.65 9.04 -0.74
C VAL A 215 -3.40 9.36 0.55
N GLY A 216 -3.88 8.31 1.20
CA GLY A 216 -4.39 8.35 2.57
C GLY A 216 -3.31 7.88 3.53
N LEU A 217 -2.96 8.73 4.50
CA LEU A 217 -2.14 8.38 5.64
C LEU A 217 -3.07 8.00 6.80
N PHE A 218 -3.17 6.71 7.06
CA PHE A 218 -3.93 6.15 8.17
C PHE A 218 -3.01 5.91 9.37
N LEU A 219 -3.24 6.65 10.46
CA LEU A 219 -2.47 6.59 11.70
C LEU A 219 -3.36 6.06 12.83
N PRO A 220 -3.47 4.73 12.99
CA PRO A 220 -4.15 4.13 14.14
C PRO A 220 -3.38 4.40 15.45
N LYS A 221 -2.08 4.66 15.35
CA LYS A 221 -1.19 5.14 16.41
C LYS A 221 -0.30 6.23 15.83
N THR A 222 0.20 7.13 16.67
CA THR A 222 1.17 8.15 16.25
C THR A 222 2.42 7.51 15.63
N VAL A 223 3.07 8.23 14.71
CA VAL A 223 4.39 7.84 14.19
C VAL A 223 5.41 7.75 15.34
N PHE A 224 6.38 6.86 15.20
CA PHE A 224 7.33 6.54 16.27
C PHE A 224 8.80 6.67 15.86
N SER A 225 9.09 6.82 14.56
CA SER A 225 10.46 6.85 14.04
C SER A 225 10.77 8.16 13.33
N HIS A 226 12.05 8.54 13.38
CA HIS A 226 12.59 9.72 12.72
C HIS A 226 12.11 9.84 11.27
N GLY A 227 11.59 11.00 10.90
CA GLY A 227 11.32 11.37 9.51
C GLY A 227 10.14 10.63 8.84
N GLN A 228 9.35 9.83 9.56
CA GLN A 228 8.22 9.09 8.96
C GLN A 228 7.18 10.01 8.33
N VAL A 229 6.82 11.12 9.01
CA VAL A 229 5.89 12.10 8.45
C VAL A 229 6.47 12.75 7.19
N TYR A 230 7.73 13.22 7.26
CA TYR A 230 8.42 13.75 6.09
C TYR A 230 8.41 12.76 4.91
N VAL A 231 8.67 11.48 5.19
CA VAL A 231 8.68 10.43 4.16
C VAL A 231 7.35 10.38 3.45
N VAL A 232 6.20 10.45 4.12
CA VAL A 232 4.87 10.38 3.46
C VAL A 232 4.52 11.69 2.76
N VAL A 233 4.68 12.83 3.44
CA VAL A 233 4.28 14.15 2.89
C VAL A 233 5.10 14.46 1.64
N SER A 234 6.36 14.01 1.56
CA SER A 234 7.20 14.15 0.37
C SER A 234 6.82 13.24 -0.82
N ARG A 235 5.84 12.33 -0.66
CA ARG A 235 5.37 11.45 -1.76
C ARG A 235 4.27 12.04 -2.61
N VAL A 236 3.54 13.03 -2.10
CA VAL A 236 2.47 13.69 -2.85
C VAL A 236 3.00 14.83 -3.71
N THR A 237 2.37 15.05 -4.86
CA THR A 237 2.71 16.15 -5.77
C THR A 237 2.02 17.47 -5.40
N SER A 238 0.93 17.38 -4.62
CA SER A 238 0.07 18.49 -4.23
C SER A 238 -0.49 18.25 -2.82
N PRO A 239 -0.70 19.30 -2.00
CA PRO A 239 -1.29 19.15 -0.68
C PRO A 239 -2.72 18.62 -0.70
N LEU A 240 -3.44 18.79 -1.81
CA LEU A 240 -4.80 18.24 -1.97
C LEU A 240 -4.80 16.72 -2.14
N GLY A 241 -3.68 16.16 -2.60
CA GLY A 241 -3.49 14.73 -2.78
C GLY A 241 -3.15 13.98 -1.49
N LEU A 242 -3.03 14.67 -0.35
CA LEU A 242 -2.74 14.05 0.94
C LEU A 242 -3.93 14.17 1.88
N LYS A 243 -4.41 13.03 2.37
CA LYS A 243 -5.43 12.96 3.43
C LYS A 243 -4.87 12.17 4.59
N ILE A 244 -5.06 12.67 5.81
CA ILE A 244 -4.49 12.13 7.03
C ILE A 244 -5.65 11.88 7.99
N LEU A 245 -5.76 10.63 8.46
CA LEU A 245 -6.71 10.22 9.49
C LEU A 245 -5.92 9.71 10.69
N CYS A 246 -6.08 10.38 11.83
CA CYS A 246 -5.57 9.95 13.12
C CYS A 246 -6.72 9.34 13.93
N VAL A 247 -6.53 8.14 14.48
CA VAL A 247 -7.59 7.44 15.25
C VAL A 247 -7.49 7.72 16.75
N ASP A 248 -6.30 8.07 17.23
CA ASP A 248 -5.93 8.05 18.65
C ASP A 248 -7.03 8.61 19.59
N GLU A 249 -7.39 7.80 20.59
CA GLU A 249 -8.58 7.96 21.46
C GLU A 249 -8.47 9.13 22.44
N ALA A 250 -7.29 9.77 22.54
CA ALA A 250 -7.14 11.04 23.22
C ALA A 250 -7.78 12.16 22.38
N VAL A 251 -8.95 12.60 22.80
CA VAL A 251 -9.80 13.67 22.23
C VAL A 251 -9.03 14.96 21.84
N GLN A 252 -7.80 15.13 22.35
CA GLN A 252 -6.92 16.29 22.11
C GLN A 252 -5.91 16.15 20.94
N CYS A 253 -5.80 14.99 20.29
CA CYS A 253 -4.93 14.82 19.11
C CYS A 253 -5.60 15.23 17.79
N ALA A 254 -6.86 15.68 17.83
CA ALA A 254 -7.64 16.05 16.66
C ALA A 254 -6.94 17.17 15.86
N GLY A 255 -6.40 16.80 14.70
CA GLY A 255 -5.69 17.72 13.83
C GLY A 255 -4.21 17.92 14.16
N TYR A 256 -3.59 17.04 14.95
CA TYR A 256 -2.15 17.01 15.19
C TYR A 256 -1.56 15.62 14.92
N THR A 257 -0.25 15.56 14.67
CA THR A 257 0.54 14.32 14.62
C THR A 257 1.92 14.56 15.19
N LYS A 258 2.56 13.54 15.76
CA LYS A 258 3.97 13.63 16.15
C LYS A 258 4.86 13.75 14.90
N ASN A 259 5.92 14.54 14.99
CA ASN A 259 7.05 14.59 14.06
C ASN A 259 8.31 14.23 14.85
N VAL A 260 8.65 12.94 14.86
CA VAL A 260 9.86 12.46 15.55
C VAL A 260 11.07 12.85 14.72
N VAL A 261 12.02 13.58 15.33
CA VAL A 261 13.26 14.03 14.71
C VAL A 261 14.41 13.90 15.70
N TYR A 262 15.20 12.85 15.57
CA TYR A 262 16.55 12.74 16.16
C TYR A 262 17.49 13.78 15.55
N ARG A 263 17.87 14.78 16.35
CA ARG A 263 18.73 15.89 15.90
C ARG A 263 20.20 15.50 15.82
N GLU A 264 20.58 14.47 16.56
CA GLU A 264 21.94 13.92 16.62
C GLU A 264 22.43 13.50 15.22
N ILE A 265 21.51 13.01 14.38
CA ILE A 265 21.80 12.57 13.00
C ILE A 265 22.28 13.73 12.11
N PHE A 266 21.87 14.97 12.41
CA PHE A 266 22.28 16.14 11.61
C PHE A 266 23.61 16.74 12.05
N ASN A 267 24.09 16.43 13.27
CA ASN A 267 25.32 16.98 13.80
C ASN A 267 26.57 16.36 13.15
N ASP A 268 26.48 15.13 12.64
CA ASP A 268 27.57 14.42 11.96
C ASP A 268 27.68 14.73 10.45
N LEU A 269 26.82 15.61 9.92
CA LEU A 269 26.76 15.99 8.50
C LEU A 269 27.36 17.39 8.21
N ALA A 270 27.90 18.05 9.23
CA ALA A 270 28.50 19.38 9.15
C ALA A 270 30.03 19.33 8.93
#